data_AF-A0A7Y5FAP0-F1
#
_entry.id   AF-A0A7Y5FAP0-F1
#
_cell.length_a   1.000
_cell.length_b   1.000
_cell.length_c   1.000
_cell.angle_alpha   90.00
_cell.angle_beta   90.00
_cell.angle_gamma   90.00
#
_symmetry.space_group_name_H-M   'P 1'
#
loop_
_entity.id
_entity.type
_entity.pdbx_description
1 polymer ?
#
loop_
_entity_poly.entity_id
_entity_poly.type
_entity_poly.pdbx_seq_one_letter_code
_entity_poly.pdbx_strand_id
1 'polypeptide(L)'
;MSFPEPPALGRIPRPSDTGLAVASLILGLVSIPTAPCLVGGILAIAGVVTGAVSLSKNAEGRPMAIIGCVLSVIGLLSTAAAVIVGFQFATKAFDEMGQIALKEDHAELVGVRAPQLELQTLEGESIALAGLKGKRVVIDVFRSGDPDCEEQVKSLNALFADVSPDQVVILGIAAKRQSDMEAFGDSRPKYKVAVLERLPWPFDETIWYPTTFFIDRNGVIDAVTVDNQPVETLRQLATAPDYTDAPAEVSPAVEVTLDPADGTLQFSQAWSIRFDNPQAMCVADWNADGFSDALIVDHDPALHVVDENGAEIAAVPLPEGFQTVTEIEAGVHKDHGLRLLGLSRWGNAVHVSDSSGNEVWKYKSMWGINGAHWGDLDGDGSDEMIVGMNGFSGLHAVSSEGKRLWTVRSIGNVWTQAVIGATASNPARVFATEAGGQVYVYDNRGNTIRAIRPRGHYYATMSATVVDSTERVQILAIGDELGNSGAKALAFNERGLVAWSTPIHTGRDAMRSQVFASGDADGDGEQDWILKSPGQGLIVVSSDGQAKGTLPFQGRLLGFGVLNGKENHALIVTLASDELTAYRVELTPESAAAEREGAE
;
A
#
# COMPACT_ATOMS: atom_id res chain seq x y z
N MET A 1 -59.58 67.92 46.33
CA MET A 1 -59.42 66.59 45.70
C MET A 1 -60.07 66.63 44.34
N SER A 2 -59.26 66.64 43.29
CA SER A 2 -59.67 66.44 41.90
C SER A 2 -58.46 65.78 41.23
N PHE A 3 -58.55 64.48 40.99
CA PHE A 3 -57.51 63.75 40.27
C PHE A 3 -57.50 64.18 38.80
N PRO A 4 -56.33 64.38 38.17
CA PRO A 4 -56.25 64.60 36.73
C PRO A 4 -56.58 63.30 35.98
N GLU A 5 -57.22 63.44 34.81
CA GLU A 5 -57.53 62.32 33.92
C GLU A 5 -56.26 61.57 33.48
N PRO A 6 -56.31 60.24 33.33
CA PRO A 6 -55.18 59.48 32.82
C PRO A 6 -54.97 59.75 31.32
N PRO A 7 -53.70 59.76 30.84
CA PRO A 7 -53.40 60.00 29.44
C PRO A 7 -53.92 58.86 28.55
N ALA A 8 -54.39 59.23 27.35
CA ALA A 8 -54.88 58.30 26.35
C ALA A 8 -53.81 57.25 25.97
N LEU A 9 -54.17 55.96 26.05
CA LEU A 9 -53.33 54.85 25.59
C LEU A 9 -53.03 55.00 24.10
N GLY A 10 -51.75 55.21 23.78
CA GLY A 10 -51.25 55.18 22.40
C GLY A 10 -51.51 53.82 21.75
N ARG A 11 -51.92 53.83 20.47
CA ARG A 11 -52.09 52.60 19.67
C ARG A 11 -50.76 51.85 19.60
N ILE A 12 -50.74 50.62 20.10
CA ILE A 12 -49.60 49.69 19.95
C ILE A 12 -49.45 49.37 18.45
N PRO A 13 -48.27 49.56 17.82
CA PRO A 13 -48.03 49.14 16.45
C PRO A 13 -48.22 47.61 16.33
N ARG A 14 -48.98 47.16 15.32
CA ARG A 14 -49.08 45.71 15.03
C ARG A 14 -47.70 45.20 14.57
N PRO A 15 -47.24 44.01 15.02
CA PRO A 15 -45.99 43.42 14.53
C PRO A 15 -46.08 43.18 13.02
N SER A 16 -45.03 43.54 12.28
CA SER A 16 -44.95 43.38 10.82
C SER A 16 -44.93 41.90 10.43
N ASP A 17 -45.77 41.50 9.48
CA ASP A 17 -45.96 40.10 9.05
C ASP A 17 -44.88 39.63 8.04
N THR A 18 -43.64 40.10 8.19
CA THR A 18 -42.52 39.94 7.25
C THR A 18 -41.70 38.66 7.45
N GLY A 19 -41.98 37.89 8.51
CA GLY A 19 -41.12 36.77 8.95
C GLY A 19 -40.86 35.71 7.88
N LEU A 20 -41.87 35.34 7.08
CA LEU A 20 -41.68 34.38 5.98
C LEU A 20 -40.86 34.95 4.81
N ALA A 21 -40.95 36.25 4.55
CA ALA A 21 -40.18 36.90 3.48
C ALA A 21 -38.68 36.97 3.86
N VAL A 22 -38.39 37.25 5.13
CA VAL A 22 -37.01 37.25 5.66
C VAL A 22 -36.45 35.82 5.68
N ALA A 23 -37.24 34.83 6.09
CA ALA A 23 -36.83 33.43 6.06
C ALA A 23 -36.50 32.97 4.63
N SER A 24 -37.33 33.30 3.64
CA SER A 24 -37.08 32.99 2.23
C SER A 24 -35.78 33.63 1.72
N LEU A 25 -35.50 34.87 2.10
CA LEU A 25 -34.27 35.58 1.74
C LEU A 25 -33.02 34.90 2.33
N ILE A 26 -33.04 34.57 3.63
CA ILE A 26 -31.91 33.93 4.32
C ILE A 26 -31.67 32.53 3.74
N LEU A 27 -32.72 31.74 3.54
CA LEU A 27 -32.62 30.41 2.96
C LEU A 27 -32.04 30.45 1.54
N GLY A 28 -32.47 31.40 0.72
CA GLY A 28 -31.91 31.63 -0.61
C GLY A 28 -30.42 31.98 -0.58
N LEU A 29 -30.01 32.92 0.28
CA LEU A 29 -28.60 33.32 0.42
C LEU A 29 -27.68 32.17 0.86
N VAL A 30 -28.12 31.37 1.84
CA VAL A 30 -27.32 30.26 2.40
C VAL A 30 -27.27 29.05 1.46
N SER A 31 -28.29 28.88 0.61
CA SER A 31 -28.37 27.72 -0.30
C SER A 31 -27.22 27.66 -1.33
N ILE A 32 -26.70 28.80 -1.76
CA ILE A 32 -25.65 28.87 -2.80
C ILE A 32 -24.28 28.39 -2.30
N PRO A 33 -23.69 28.93 -1.21
CA PRO A 33 -22.39 28.47 -0.73
C PRO A 33 -22.41 27.04 -0.19
N THR A 34 -23.58 26.53 0.20
CA THR A 34 -23.75 25.15 0.69
C THR A 34 -24.12 24.15 -0.40
N ALA A 35 -24.26 24.60 -1.65
CA ALA A 35 -24.59 23.75 -2.79
C ALA A 35 -23.58 22.62 -3.08
N PRO A 36 -22.25 22.82 -2.95
CA PRO A 36 -21.26 21.76 -3.17
C PRO A 36 -21.40 20.56 -2.21
N CYS A 37 -21.96 20.78 -1.02
CA CYS A 37 -22.16 19.73 -0.01
C CYS A 37 -23.57 19.11 -0.05
N LEU A 38 -24.36 19.35 -1.12
CA LEU A 38 -25.76 18.90 -1.32
C LEU A 38 -26.79 19.44 -0.32
N VAL A 39 -26.37 20.04 0.80
CA VAL A 39 -27.23 20.71 1.79
C VAL A 39 -27.96 21.91 1.18
N GLY A 40 -27.32 22.62 0.24
CA GLY A 40 -27.89 23.79 -0.43
C GLY A 40 -29.21 23.53 -1.15
N GLY A 41 -29.40 22.33 -1.72
CA GLY A 41 -30.64 21.96 -2.43
C GLY A 41 -31.86 21.91 -1.50
N ILE A 42 -31.70 21.36 -0.29
CA ILE A 42 -32.77 21.28 0.70
C ILE A 42 -33.17 22.68 1.17
N LEU A 43 -32.18 23.55 1.44
CA LEU A 43 -32.41 24.92 1.88
C LEU A 43 -33.07 25.76 0.79
N ALA A 44 -32.68 25.57 -0.47
CA ALA A 44 -33.29 26.23 -1.60
C ALA A 44 -34.78 25.85 -1.78
N ILE A 45 -35.14 24.56 -1.63
CA ILE A 45 -36.55 24.13 -1.69
C ILE A 45 -37.37 24.84 -0.58
N ALA A 46 -36.86 24.86 0.65
CA ALA A 46 -37.50 25.57 1.75
C ALA A 46 -37.63 27.07 1.50
N GLY A 47 -36.62 27.69 0.88
CA GLY A 47 -36.60 29.11 0.50
C GLY A 47 -37.64 29.47 -0.56
N VAL A 48 -37.84 28.61 -1.57
CA VAL A 48 -38.90 28.76 -2.59
C VAL A 48 -40.29 28.61 -1.95
N VAL A 49 -40.50 27.59 -1.12
CA VAL A 49 -41.79 27.33 -0.47
C VAL A 49 -42.19 28.48 0.45
N THR A 50 -41.28 28.93 1.32
CA THR A 50 -41.53 30.05 2.24
C THR A 50 -41.77 31.36 1.50
N GLY A 51 -41.04 31.62 0.41
CA GLY A 51 -41.23 32.80 -0.43
C GLY A 51 -42.55 32.78 -1.19
N ALA A 52 -42.96 31.64 -1.75
CA ALA A 52 -44.24 31.47 -2.43
C ALA A 52 -45.43 31.66 -1.47
N VAL A 53 -45.34 31.13 -0.24
CA VAL A 53 -46.36 31.33 0.80
C VAL A 53 -46.41 32.79 1.26
N SER A 54 -45.26 33.47 1.36
CA SER A 54 -45.21 34.90 1.68
C SER A 54 -45.88 35.76 0.60
N LEU A 55 -45.63 35.44 -0.68
CA LEU A 55 -46.19 36.16 -1.82
C LEU A 55 -47.69 35.94 -2.00
N SER A 56 -48.20 34.74 -1.68
CA SER A 56 -49.64 34.43 -1.79
C SER A 56 -50.48 35.11 -0.70
N LYS A 57 -49.88 35.43 0.45
CA LYS A 57 -50.54 36.12 1.57
C LYS A 57 -50.57 37.65 1.44
N ASN A 58 -50.02 38.24 0.37
CA ASN A 58 -49.88 39.69 0.20
C ASN A 58 -49.22 40.40 1.41
N ALA A 59 -48.30 39.72 2.11
CA ALA A 59 -47.62 40.25 3.28
C ALA A 59 -46.64 41.39 2.93
N GLU A 60 -46.35 42.25 3.91
CA GLU A 60 -45.26 43.23 3.80
C GLU A 60 -43.92 42.48 3.56
N GLY A 61 -43.05 43.02 2.70
CA GLY A 61 -41.77 42.37 2.36
C GLY A 61 -41.74 41.58 1.04
N ARG A 62 -42.69 41.79 0.11
CA ARG A 62 -42.68 41.15 -1.22
C ARG A 62 -41.32 41.19 -1.95
N PRO A 63 -40.54 42.30 -1.94
CA PRO A 63 -39.23 42.30 -2.60
C PRO A 63 -38.27 41.24 -2.01
N MET A 64 -38.29 41.05 -0.69
CA MET A 64 -37.44 40.08 0.00
C MET A 64 -37.86 38.64 -0.33
N ALA A 65 -39.16 38.37 -0.42
CA ALA A 65 -39.67 37.06 -0.85
C ALA A 65 -39.33 36.75 -2.33
N ILE A 66 -39.40 37.76 -3.22
CA ILE A 66 -38.99 37.60 -4.63
C ILE A 66 -37.49 37.30 -4.72
N ILE A 67 -36.66 38.09 -4.03
CA ILE A 67 -35.20 37.89 -4.02
C ILE A 67 -34.86 36.52 -3.42
N GLY A 68 -35.50 36.14 -2.31
CA GLY A 68 -35.33 34.82 -1.68
C GLY A 68 -35.69 33.66 -2.60
N CYS A 69 -36.81 33.73 -3.32
CA CYS A 69 -37.18 32.74 -4.34
C CYS A 69 -36.14 32.67 -5.46
N VAL A 70 -35.68 33.81 -5.99
CA VAL A 70 -34.68 33.84 -7.07
C VAL A 70 -33.35 33.23 -6.63
N LEU A 71 -32.85 33.61 -5.45
CA LEU A 71 -31.61 33.06 -4.90
C LEU A 71 -31.73 31.56 -4.61
N SER A 72 -32.90 31.11 -4.15
CA SER A 72 -33.17 29.69 -3.93
C SER A 72 -33.18 28.89 -5.23
N VAL A 73 -33.74 29.43 -6.32
CA VAL A 73 -33.66 28.80 -7.64
C VAL A 73 -32.20 28.70 -8.12
N ILE A 74 -31.39 29.74 -7.90
CA ILE A 74 -29.95 29.71 -8.20
C ILE A 74 -29.24 28.64 -7.36
N GLY A 75 -29.58 28.52 -6.07
CA GLY A 75 -29.07 27.46 -5.19
C GLY A 75 -29.40 26.06 -5.69
N LEU A 76 -30.64 25.81 -6.11
CA LEU A 76 -31.08 24.55 -6.72
C LEU A 76 -30.30 24.21 -7.99
N LEU A 77 -30.13 25.18 -8.88
CA LEU A 77 -29.34 25.01 -10.12
C LEU A 77 -27.87 24.73 -9.81
N SER A 78 -27.30 25.40 -8.80
CA SER A 78 -25.91 25.18 -8.36
C SER A 78 -25.73 23.78 -7.77
N THR A 79 -26.69 23.28 -6.97
CA THR A 79 -26.67 21.91 -6.44
C THR A 79 -26.82 20.88 -7.56
N ALA A 80 -27.72 21.10 -8.53
CA ALA A 80 -27.86 20.21 -9.68
C ALA A 80 -26.57 20.15 -10.53
N ALA A 81 -25.91 21.29 -10.75
CA ALA A 81 -24.62 21.35 -11.43
C ALA A 81 -23.53 20.58 -10.65
N ALA A 82 -23.47 20.73 -9.33
CA ALA A 82 -22.54 19.98 -8.49
C ALA A 82 -22.78 18.46 -8.55
N VAL A 83 -24.05 18.02 -8.58
CA VAL A 83 -24.40 16.60 -8.76
C VAL A 83 -23.99 16.11 -10.15
N ILE A 84 -24.22 16.88 -11.21
CA ILE A 84 -23.84 16.48 -12.58
C ILE A 84 -22.32 16.39 -12.72
N VAL A 85 -21.58 17.39 -12.22
CA VAL A 85 -20.11 17.38 -12.24
C VAL A 85 -19.56 16.23 -11.38
N GLY A 86 -20.13 16.01 -10.19
CA GLY A 86 -19.79 14.88 -9.33
C GLY A 86 -20.07 13.53 -10.00
N PHE A 87 -21.19 13.41 -10.70
CA PHE A 87 -21.55 12.20 -11.46
C PHE A 87 -20.61 11.98 -12.65
N GLN A 88 -20.30 13.03 -13.43
CA GLN A 88 -19.35 12.95 -14.54
C GLN A 88 -17.95 12.57 -14.06
N PHE A 89 -17.51 13.12 -12.91
CA PHE A 89 -16.25 12.76 -12.30
C PHE A 89 -16.28 11.32 -11.79
N ALA A 90 -17.38 10.89 -11.17
CA ALA A 90 -17.56 9.52 -10.71
C ALA A 90 -17.56 8.53 -11.89
N THR A 91 -18.28 8.80 -12.98
CA THR A 91 -18.28 7.93 -14.17
C THR A 91 -16.91 7.87 -14.82
N LYS A 92 -16.20 9.01 -14.91
CA LYS A 92 -14.84 9.03 -15.45
C LYS A 92 -13.85 8.30 -14.54
N ALA A 93 -13.99 8.44 -13.22
CA ALA A 93 -13.19 7.71 -12.25
C ALA A 93 -13.51 6.20 -12.28
N PHE A 94 -14.78 5.81 -12.46
CA PHE A 94 -15.18 4.42 -12.66
C PHE A 94 -14.65 3.85 -13.98
N ASP A 95 -14.65 4.63 -15.06
CA ASP A 95 -14.06 4.23 -16.35
C ASP A 95 -12.53 4.12 -16.25
N GLU A 96 -11.86 5.07 -15.59
CA GLU A 96 -10.40 5.02 -15.34
C GLU A 96 -10.04 3.86 -14.41
N MET A 97 -10.79 3.62 -13.33
CA MET A 97 -10.64 2.44 -12.46
C MET A 97 -10.95 1.14 -13.20
N GLY A 98 -11.93 1.15 -14.09
CA GLY A 98 -12.26 0.03 -14.97
C GLY A 98 -11.11 -0.26 -15.93
N GLN A 99 -10.52 0.76 -16.56
CA GLN A 99 -9.37 0.61 -17.45
C GLN A 99 -8.07 0.21 -16.73
N ILE A 100 -7.91 0.61 -15.46
CA ILE A 100 -6.80 0.17 -14.59
C ILE A 100 -7.01 -1.28 -14.12
N ALA A 101 -8.26 -1.69 -13.85
CA ALA A 101 -8.61 -3.08 -13.55
C ALA A 101 -8.56 -4.00 -14.79
N LEU A 102 -8.80 -3.45 -15.99
CA LEU A 102 -8.74 -4.14 -17.29
C LEU A 102 -7.31 -4.24 -17.86
N LYS A 103 -6.31 -3.75 -17.13
CA LYS A 103 -4.88 -3.85 -17.47
C LYS A 103 -4.08 -4.46 -16.33
N GLU A 104 -4.54 -5.60 -15.82
CA GLU A 104 -3.60 -6.58 -15.27
C GLU A 104 -2.80 -7.16 -16.45
N ASP A 105 -1.82 -6.39 -16.91
CA ASP A 105 -0.72 -6.95 -17.67
C ASP A 105 0.05 -7.82 -16.67
N HIS A 106 -0.09 -9.13 -16.77
CA HIS A 106 0.62 -10.12 -15.96
C HIS A 106 2.14 -10.12 -16.26
N ALA A 107 2.72 -8.95 -16.49
CA ALA A 107 4.12 -8.70 -16.76
C ALA A 107 5.02 -9.08 -15.56
N GLU A 108 4.46 -9.30 -14.38
CA GLU A 108 5.12 -9.95 -13.25
C GLU A 108 5.44 -11.42 -13.52
N LEU A 109 4.63 -12.11 -14.34
CA LEU A 109 4.78 -13.52 -14.65
C LEU A 109 5.70 -13.77 -15.84
N VAL A 110 5.92 -12.76 -16.69
CA VAL A 110 6.84 -12.87 -17.83
C VAL A 110 8.29 -13.04 -17.33
N GLY A 111 8.96 -14.06 -17.85
CA GLY A 111 10.30 -14.47 -17.42
C GLY A 111 10.32 -15.33 -16.16
N VAL A 112 9.17 -15.75 -15.64
CA VAL A 112 9.08 -16.68 -14.49
C VAL A 112 9.04 -18.13 -15.01
N ARG A 113 9.80 -19.03 -14.39
CA ARG A 113 9.72 -20.47 -14.72
C ARG A 113 8.33 -20.99 -14.37
N ALA A 114 7.64 -21.68 -15.27
CA ALA A 114 6.37 -22.31 -14.95
C ALA A 114 6.56 -23.36 -13.83
N PRO A 115 5.69 -23.41 -12.81
CA PRO A 115 5.77 -24.38 -11.74
C PRO A 115 5.58 -25.80 -12.29
N GLN A 116 5.99 -26.80 -11.51
CA GLN A 116 5.61 -28.17 -11.81
C GLN A 116 4.08 -28.29 -11.70
N LEU A 117 3.46 -28.75 -12.78
CA LEU A 117 2.03 -28.97 -12.87
C LEU A 117 1.80 -30.35 -13.48
N GLU A 118 1.06 -31.18 -12.75
CA GLU A 118 0.57 -32.47 -13.21
C GLU A 118 -0.94 -32.39 -13.39
N LEU A 119 -1.39 -32.71 -14.60
CA LEU A 119 -2.78 -32.63 -15.01
C LEU A 119 -3.30 -34.03 -15.32
N GLN A 120 -4.48 -34.34 -14.81
CA GLN A 120 -5.26 -35.46 -15.31
C GLN A 120 -6.33 -34.92 -16.26
N THR A 121 -6.28 -35.31 -17.53
CA THR A 121 -7.25 -34.86 -18.52
C THR A 121 -8.62 -35.51 -18.28
N LEU A 122 -9.66 -34.95 -18.90
CA LEU A 122 -11.01 -35.53 -18.88
C LEU A 122 -11.06 -36.96 -19.45
N GLU A 123 -10.11 -37.31 -20.32
CA GLU A 123 -9.94 -38.65 -20.90
C GLU A 123 -9.11 -39.60 -20.02
N GLY A 124 -8.62 -39.12 -18.86
CA GLY A 124 -7.85 -39.90 -17.89
C GLY A 124 -6.35 -39.98 -18.17
N GLU A 125 -5.83 -39.18 -19.11
CA GLU A 125 -4.40 -39.11 -19.40
C GLU A 125 -3.68 -38.23 -18.37
N SER A 126 -2.49 -38.64 -17.93
CA SER A 126 -1.64 -37.82 -17.06
C SER A 126 -0.62 -37.04 -17.89
N ILE A 127 -0.57 -35.73 -17.71
CA ILE A 127 0.33 -34.81 -18.41
C ILE A 127 1.08 -33.98 -17.37
N ALA A 128 2.40 -34.10 -17.34
CA ALA A 128 3.27 -33.25 -16.53
C ALA A 128 3.95 -32.20 -17.41
N LEU A 129 3.97 -30.93 -16.97
CA LEU A 129 4.65 -29.85 -17.72
C LEU A 129 6.13 -30.14 -17.95
N ALA A 130 6.82 -30.78 -17.00
CA ALA A 130 8.21 -31.21 -17.18
C ALA A 130 8.41 -32.13 -18.40
N GLY A 131 7.41 -32.95 -18.73
CA GLY A 131 7.43 -33.84 -19.88
C GLY A 131 7.26 -33.12 -21.22
N LEU A 132 6.91 -31.83 -21.21
CA LEU A 132 6.72 -31.00 -22.40
C LEU A 132 7.94 -30.12 -22.71
N LYS A 133 9.02 -30.21 -21.93
CA LYS A 133 10.26 -29.48 -22.18
C LYS A 133 10.77 -29.71 -23.60
N GLY A 134 11.18 -28.63 -24.27
CA GLY A 134 11.53 -28.63 -25.70
C GLY A 134 10.37 -28.30 -26.64
N LYS A 135 9.13 -28.26 -26.14
CA LYS A 135 7.95 -27.78 -26.87
C LYS A 135 7.46 -26.47 -26.26
N ARG A 136 6.77 -25.65 -27.06
CA ARG A 136 5.99 -24.54 -26.50
C ARG A 136 4.69 -25.07 -25.93
N VAL A 137 4.24 -24.48 -24.83
CA VAL A 137 2.99 -24.85 -24.18
C VAL A 137 2.08 -23.64 -24.06
N VAL A 138 0.83 -23.78 -24.50
CA VAL A 138 -0.22 -22.79 -24.33
C VAL A 138 -1.20 -23.36 -23.32
N ILE A 139 -1.37 -22.70 -22.18
CA ILE A 139 -2.31 -23.11 -21.14
C ILE A 139 -3.47 -22.10 -21.13
N ASP A 140 -4.65 -22.57 -21.46
CA ASP A 140 -5.90 -21.80 -21.45
C ASP A 140 -6.68 -22.11 -20.17
N VAL A 141 -6.79 -21.13 -19.29
CA VAL A 141 -7.56 -21.22 -18.05
C VAL A 141 -8.90 -20.52 -18.27
N PHE A 142 -9.98 -21.29 -18.22
CA PHE A 142 -11.30 -20.81 -18.63
C PHE A 142 -12.42 -21.28 -17.70
N ARG A 143 -13.57 -20.63 -17.85
CA ARG A 143 -14.81 -20.98 -17.16
C ARG A 143 -15.94 -21.23 -18.15
N SER A 144 -16.71 -22.28 -17.89
CA SER A 144 -17.91 -22.61 -18.66
C SER A 144 -19.03 -21.59 -18.49
N GLY A 145 -19.72 -21.27 -19.58
CA GLY A 145 -20.85 -20.35 -19.62
C GLY A 145 -20.46 -18.87 -19.63
N ASP A 146 -19.19 -18.58 -19.89
CA ASP A 146 -18.65 -17.23 -20.08
C ASP A 146 -18.47 -16.96 -21.59
N PRO A 147 -19.08 -15.89 -22.16
CA PRO A 147 -19.00 -15.60 -23.59
C PRO A 147 -17.58 -15.37 -24.12
N ASP A 148 -16.71 -14.76 -23.33
CA ASP A 148 -15.34 -14.45 -23.74
C ASP A 148 -14.49 -15.73 -23.72
N CYS A 149 -14.73 -16.62 -22.75
CA CYS A 149 -14.14 -17.97 -22.76
C CYS A 149 -14.55 -18.76 -24.00
N GLU A 150 -15.81 -18.72 -24.41
CA GLU A 150 -16.27 -19.42 -25.63
C GLU A 150 -15.57 -18.90 -26.90
N GLU A 151 -15.36 -17.59 -27.00
CA GLU A 151 -14.67 -16.99 -28.14
C GLU A 151 -13.17 -17.29 -28.14
N GLN A 152 -12.54 -17.32 -26.96
CA GLN A 152 -11.14 -17.73 -26.80
C GLN A 152 -10.95 -19.19 -27.22
N VAL A 153 -11.83 -20.11 -26.78
CA VAL A 153 -11.77 -21.52 -27.17
C VAL A 153 -11.92 -21.69 -28.69
N LYS A 154 -12.76 -20.90 -29.37
CA LYS A 154 -12.84 -20.93 -30.85
C LYS A 154 -11.51 -20.51 -31.49
N SER A 155 -10.89 -19.45 -30.99
CA SER A 155 -9.59 -18.98 -31.50
C SER A 155 -8.47 -19.99 -31.25
N LEU A 156 -8.44 -20.62 -30.08
CA LEU A 156 -7.49 -21.70 -29.75
C LEU A 156 -7.76 -22.98 -30.56
N ASN A 157 -9.01 -23.31 -30.85
CA ASN A 157 -9.35 -24.42 -31.74
C ASN A 157 -8.86 -24.19 -33.17
N ALA A 158 -8.88 -22.95 -33.64
CA ALA A 158 -8.30 -22.58 -34.93
C ALA A 158 -6.77 -22.68 -34.89
N LEU A 159 -6.13 -22.17 -33.84
CA LEU A 159 -4.69 -22.31 -33.64
C LEU A 159 -4.26 -23.79 -33.59
N PHE A 160 -4.99 -24.61 -32.84
CA PHE A 160 -4.75 -26.06 -32.68
C PHE A 160 -4.75 -26.80 -34.02
N ALA A 161 -5.59 -26.39 -34.97
CA ALA A 161 -5.65 -26.99 -36.30
C ALA A 161 -4.43 -26.64 -37.17
N ASP A 162 -3.74 -25.53 -36.88
CA ASP A 162 -2.68 -24.97 -37.71
C ASP A 162 -1.27 -25.25 -37.17
N VAL A 163 -1.13 -25.59 -35.88
CA VAL A 163 0.18 -25.85 -35.24
C VAL A 163 0.48 -27.34 -35.14
N SER A 164 1.76 -27.70 -35.25
CA SER A 164 2.19 -29.08 -35.03
C SER A 164 2.26 -29.40 -33.52
N PRO A 165 1.65 -30.51 -33.05
CA PRO A 165 1.76 -30.97 -31.66
C PRO A 165 3.19 -31.28 -31.19
N ASP A 166 4.14 -31.40 -32.12
CA ASP A 166 5.57 -31.57 -31.82
C ASP A 166 6.27 -30.24 -31.52
N GLN A 167 5.66 -29.11 -31.88
CA GLN A 167 6.20 -27.76 -31.66
C GLN A 167 5.42 -27.00 -30.59
N VAL A 168 4.09 -27.10 -30.61
CA VAL A 168 3.19 -26.37 -29.71
C VAL A 168 2.16 -27.36 -29.13
N VAL A 169 2.04 -27.38 -27.81
CA VAL A 169 1.04 -28.16 -27.09
C VAL A 169 0.05 -27.19 -26.46
N ILE A 170 -1.23 -27.33 -26.79
CA ILE A 170 -2.32 -26.53 -26.20
C ILE A 170 -3.03 -27.38 -25.14
N LEU A 171 -3.20 -26.84 -23.94
CA LEU A 171 -3.86 -27.47 -22.81
C LEU A 171 -4.92 -26.54 -22.25
N GLY A 172 -6.10 -27.07 -21.94
CA GLY A 172 -7.16 -26.35 -21.27
C GLY A 172 -7.26 -26.73 -19.81
N ILE A 173 -7.54 -25.76 -18.95
CA ILE A 173 -7.86 -25.96 -17.53
C ILE A 173 -9.19 -25.29 -17.23
N ALA A 174 -10.20 -26.10 -16.93
CA ALA A 174 -11.50 -25.61 -16.51
C ALA A 174 -11.51 -25.36 -15.00
N ALA A 175 -11.76 -24.11 -14.57
CA ALA A 175 -11.69 -23.70 -13.18
C ALA A 175 -12.80 -24.28 -12.27
N LYS A 176 -13.87 -24.87 -12.82
CA LYS A 176 -14.92 -25.63 -12.08
C LYS A 176 -15.60 -26.72 -12.92
N ARG A 177 -16.02 -27.79 -12.21
CA ARG A 177 -16.89 -28.97 -12.54
C ARG A 177 -16.92 -29.48 -13.98
N GLN A 178 -16.70 -30.80 -14.11
CA GLN A 178 -16.85 -31.58 -15.34
C GLN A 178 -18.23 -31.48 -16.01
N SER A 179 -19.31 -31.24 -15.25
CA SER A 179 -20.69 -31.12 -15.77
C SER A 179 -20.89 -29.94 -16.72
N ASP A 180 -20.00 -28.94 -16.69
CA ASP A 180 -20.23 -27.66 -17.35
C ASP A 180 -19.58 -27.62 -18.76
N MET A 181 -18.88 -28.68 -19.19
CA MET A 181 -18.38 -28.84 -20.57
C MET A 181 -19.51 -29.00 -21.60
N GLU A 182 -20.70 -29.40 -21.16
CA GLU A 182 -21.88 -29.42 -22.02
C GLU A 182 -22.31 -28.02 -22.46
N ALA A 183 -22.02 -26.99 -21.65
CA ALA A 183 -22.41 -25.61 -21.91
C ALA A 183 -21.68 -24.97 -23.09
N PHE A 184 -20.51 -25.48 -23.48
CA PHE A 184 -19.74 -24.96 -24.61
C PHE A 184 -20.31 -25.34 -25.99
N GLY A 185 -21.24 -26.30 -26.07
CA GLY A 185 -21.90 -26.67 -27.34
C GLY A 185 -20.91 -26.99 -28.47
N ASP A 186 -20.98 -26.24 -29.58
CA ASP A 186 -20.08 -26.35 -30.75
C ASP A 186 -18.69 -25.70 -30.52
N SER A 187 -18.55 -24.88 -29.47
CA SER A 187 -17.30 -24.21 -29.07
C SER A 187 -16.49 -25.05 -28.09
N ARG A 188 -16.64 -26.37 -28.09
CA ARG A 188 -15.86 -27.25 -27.20
C ARG A 188 -14.36 -27.22 -27.54
N PRO A 189 -13.46 -27.23 -26.56
CA PRO A 189 -12.03 -27.40 -26.80
C PRO A 189 -11.74 -28.68 -27.60
N LYS A 190 -10.92 -28.56 -28.64
CA LYS A 190 -10.40 -29.69 -29.45
C LYS A 190 -9.05 -30.21 -28.95
N TYR A 191 -8.47 -29.49 -27.99
CA TYR A 191 -7.26 -29.83 -27.27
C TYR A 191 -7.60 -30.49 -25.93
N LYS A 192 -6.59 -31.06 -25.26
CA LYS A 192 -6.78 -31.79 -24.00
C LYS A 192 -7.16 -30.81 -22.89
N VAL A 193 -8.15 -31.19 -22.07
CA VAL A 193 -8.65 -30.37 -20.97
C VAL A 193 -8.52 -31.13 -19.66
N ALA A 194 -8.06 -30.45 -18.62
CA ALA A 194 -8.09 -30.91 -17.24
C ALA A 194 -9.06 -30.07 -16.41
N VAL A 195 -9.54 -30.62 -15.29
CA VAL A 195 -10.34 -29.89 -14.31
C VAL A 195 -9.54 -29.85 -13.03
N LEU A 196 -9.28 -28.63 -12.54
CA LEU A 196 -8.61 -28.41 -11.27
C LEU A 196 -9.48 -27.53 -10.40
N GLU A 197 -9.75 -27.97 -9.16
CA GLU A 197 -10.42 -27.13 -8.17
C GLU A 197 -9.49 -26.03 -7.64
N ARG A 198 -8.18 -26.30 -7.63
CA ARG A 198 -7.13 -25.37 -7.22
C ARG A 198 -5.95 -25.50 -8.18
N LEU A 199 -5.54 -24.38 -8.74
CA LEU A 199 -4.33 -24.26 -9.54
C LEU A 199 -3.13 -23.98 -8.62
N PRO A 200 -1.90 -24.34 -9.01
CA PRO A 200 -0.70 -23.81 -8.37
C PRO A 200 -0.39 -22.42 -8.93
N TRP A 201 0.21 -21.57 -8.10
CA TRP A 201 0.77 -20.29 -8.53
C TRP A 201 1.82 -20.48 -9.61
N PRO A 202 1.83 -19.67 -10.69
CA PRO A 202 1.04 -18.44 -10.89
C PRO A 202 -0.32 -18.63 -11.56
N PHE A 203 -0.71 -19.86 -11.90
CA PHE A 203 -1.99 -20.11 -12.59
C PHE A 203 -3.20 -19.83 -11.68
N ASP A 204 -3.03 -19.86 -10.35
CA ASP A 204 -4.08 -19.55 -9.37
C ASP A 204 -4.36 -18.04 -9.20
N GLU A 205 -3.52 -17.16 -9.74
CA GLU A 205 -3.77 -15.71 -9.81
C GLU A 205 -4.82 -15.36 -10.87
N THR A 206 -5.31 -16.35 -11.63
CA THR A 206 -6.40 -16.20 -12.60
C THR A 206 -7.71 -15.85 -11.89
N ILE A 207 -7.91 -14.56 -11.61
CA ILE A 207 -9.17 -13.99 -11.13
C ILE A 207 -10.11 -13.61 -12.28
N TRP A 208 -9.56 -13.43 -13.49
CA TRP A 208 -10.27 -13.12 -14.73
C TRP A 208 -10.19 -14.28 -15.73
N TYR A 209 -11.31 -14.59 -16.40
CA TYR A 209 -11.39 -15.68 -17.37
C TYR A 209 -11.88 -15.13 -18.71
N PRO A 210 -11.32 -15.57 -19.85
CA PRO A 210 -10.20 -16.51 -19.96
C PRO A 210 -8.85 -15.84 -19.67
N THR A 211 -7.90 -16.62 -19.15
CA THR A 211 -6.49 -16.22 -19.07
C THR A 211 -5.64 -17.29 -19.75
N THR A 212 -4.75 -16.87 -20.65
CA THR A 212 -3.91 -17.77 -21.44
C THR A 212 -2.42 -17.52 -21.17
N PHE A 213 -1.72 -18.57 -20.77
CA PHE A 213 -0.27 -18.55 -20.51
C PHE A 213 0.49 -19.15 -21.68
N PHE A 214 1.57 -18.49 -22.07
CA PHE A 214 2.50 -18.96 -23.10
C PHE A 214 3.82 -19.31 -22.43
N ILE A 215 4.23 -20.57 -22.59
CA ILE A 215 5.42 -21.13 -21.97
C ILE A 215 6.37 -21.57 -23.07
N ASP A 216 7.60 -21.08 -22.99
CA ASP A 216 8.66 -21.37 -23.94
C ASP A 216 9.21 -22.80 -23.80
N ARG A 217 10.15 -23.18 -24.68
CA ARG A 217 10.74 -24.53 -24.68
C ARG A 217 11.57 -24.85 -23.44
N ASN A 218 11.98 -23.85 -22.68
CA ASN A 218 12.75 -24.00 -21.44
C ASN A 218 11.85 -24.04 -20.20
N GLY A 219 10.54 -23.94 -20.38
CA GLY A 219 9.56 -23.91 -19.30
C GLY A 219 9.43 -22.55 -18.65
N VAL A 220 9.71 -21.46 -19.37
CA VAL A 220 9.58 -20.07 -18.89
C VAL A 220 8.33 -19.44 -19.48
N ILE A 221 7.51 -18.79 -18.65
CA ILE A 221 6.35 -18.02 -19.09
C ILE A 221 6.87 -16.80 -19.85
N ASP A 222 6.61 -16.69 -21.16
CA ASP A 222 7.09 -15.58 -21.99
C ASP A 222 5.99 -14.58 -22.36
N ALA A 223 4.72 -14.96 -22.19
CA ALA A 223 3.57 -14.07 -22.28
C ALA A 223 2.37 -14.60 -21.50
N VAL A 224 1.49 -13.68 -21.08
CA VAL A 224 0.17 -13.98 -20.52
C VAL A 224 -0.83 -13.02 -21.13
N THR A 225 -2.00 -13.51 -21.50
CA THR A 225 -3.10 -12.68 -22.02
C THR A 225 -4.36 -12.90 -21.21
N VAL A 226 -5.05 -11.82 -20.86
CA VAL A 226 -6.38 -11.82 -20.26
C VAL A 226 -7.41 -11.53 -21.36
N ASP A 227 -8.64 -11.99 -21.15
CA ASP A 227 -9.77 -11.91 -22.09
C ASP A 227 -9.54 -12.69 -23.40
N ASN A 228 -10.54 -12.66 -24.28
CA ASN A 228 -10.44 -13.32 -25.57
C ASN A 228 -9.49 -12.57 -26.52
N GLN A 229 -8.66 -13.33 -27.22
CA GLN A 229 -7.67 -12.83 -28.15
C GLN A 229 -7.95 -13.33 -29.58
N PRO A 230 -7.69 -12.50 -30.61
CA PRO A 230 -7.74 -12.97 -31.99
C PRO A 230 -6.75 -14.11 -32.23
N VAL A 231 -7.11 -15.06 -33.09
CA VAL A 231 -6.25 -16.22 -33.45
C VAL A 231 -4.84 -15.82 -33.89
N GLU A 232 -4.68 -14.67 -34.56
CA GLU A 232 -3.37 -14.21 -35.03
C GLU A 232 -2.45 -13.79 -33.88
N THR A 233 -3.00 -13.13 -32.85
CA THR A 233 -2.27 -12.80 -31.62
C THR A 233 -1.83 -14.09 -30.92
N LEU A 234 -2.75 -15.06 -30.76
CA LEU A 234 -2.44 -16.35 -30.15
C LEU A 234 -1.35 -17.11 -30.93
N ARG A 235 -1.40 -17.07 -32.26
CA ARG A 235 -0.39 -17.67 -33.12
C ARG A 235 0.98 -17.02 -32.93
N GLN A 236 1.02 -15.69 -32.91
CA GLN A 236 2.25 -14.93 -32.73
C GLN A 236 2.91 -15.30 -31.39
N LEU A 237 2.15 -15.34 -30.31
CA LEU A 237 2.67 -15.68 -28.98
C LEU A 237 3.06 -17.17 -28.87
N ALA A 238 2.21 -18.08 -29.35
CA ALA A 238 2.47 -19.53 -29.32
C ALA A 238 3.69 -19.95 -30.16
N THR A 239 4.17 -19.10 -31.07
CA THR A 239 5.31 -19.38 -31.96
C THR A 239 6.47 -18.39 -31.81
N ALA A 240 6.45 -17.54 -30.77
CA ALA A 240 7.50 -16.57 -30.52
C ALA A 240 8.88 -17.24 -30.25
N PRO A 241 9.99 -16.47 -30.28
CA PRO A 241 11.28 -16.93 -29.80
C PRO A 241 11.28 -17.20 -28.30
N ASP A 242 12.15 -18.12 -27.85
CA ASP A 242 12.30 -18.45 -26.43
C ASP A 242 12.83 -17.25 -25.62
N TYR A 243 12.47 -17.18 -24.34
CA TYR A 243 12.85 -16.09 -23.46
C TYR A 243 14.36 -16.09 -23.23
N THR A 244 15.00 -14.92 -23.32
CA THR A 244 16.48 -14.81 -23.34
C THR A 244 17.11 -14.48 -22.01
N ASP A 245 16.38 -13.82 -21.11
CA ASP A 245 16.94 -13.39 -19.84
C ASP A 245 16.92 -14.53 -18.82
N ALA A 246 17.69 -14.41 -17.75
CA ALA A 246 17.70 -15.40 -16.68
C ALA A 246 16.28 -15.51 -16.06
N PRO A 247 15.68 -16.72 -16.04
CA PRO A 247 14.34 -16.88 -15.53
C PRO A 247 14.30 -16.72 -14.01
N ALA A 248 13.26 -16.08 -13.50
CA ALA A 248 12.96 -16.08 -12.08
C ALA A 248 12.35 -17.45 -11.71
N GLU A 249 12.83 -18.06 -10.63
CA GLU A 249 12.28 -19.31 -10.13
C GLU A 249 10.97 -19.05 -9.36
N VAL A 250 9.98 -19.92 -9.55
CA VAL A 250 8.80 -19.97 -8.67
C VAL A 250 9.25 -20.56 -7.34
N SER A 251 9.41 -19.72 -6.32
CA SER A 251 9.24 -20.22 -4.95
C SER A 251 7.73 -20.40 -4.75
N PRO A 252 7.23 -21.61 -4.43
CA PRO A 252 5.84 -21.72 -4.01
C PRO A 252 5.69 -20.82 -2.79
N ALA A 253 4.84 -19.79 -2.88
CA ALA A 253 4.57 -18.96 -1.71
C ALA A 253 4.03 -19.88 -0.62
N VAL A 254 4.84 -20.11 0.41
CA VAL A 254 4.42 -20.93 1.55
C VAL A 254 3.65 -20.00 2.45
N GLU A 255 2.37 -20.29 2.66
CA GLU A 255 1.69 -19.72 3.82
C GLU A 255 2.33 -20.34 5.06
N VAL A 256 3.08 -19.53 5.80
CA VAL A 256 3.82 -19.94 6.97
C VAL A 256 3.01 -19.66 8.23
N THR A 257 2.98 -20.64 9.13
CA THR A 257 2.47 -20.43 10.49
C THR A 257 3.62 -19.91 11.33
N LEU A 258 3.51 -18.69 11.84
CA LEU A 258 4.48 -18.16 12.79
C LEU A 258 4.16 -18.70 14.19
N ASP A 259 4.63 -19.92 14.52
CA ASP A 259 4.51 -20.49 15.86
C ASP A 259 5.69 -20.03 16.74
N PRO A 260 5.45 -19.31 17.85
CA PRO A 260 6.50 -18.93 18.78
C PRO A 260 7.29 -20.12 19.37
N ALA A 261 6.71 -21.33 19.41
CA ALA A 261 7.37 -22.52 19.93
C ALA A 261 8.48 -23.05 19.01
N ASP A 262 8.45 -22.68 17.74
CA ASP A 262 9.41 -23.13 16.72
C ASP A 262 10.63 -22.18 16.60
N GLY A 263 10.66 -21.11 17.42
CA GLY A 263 11.70 -20.09 17.38
C GLY A 263 13.07 -20.58 17.83
N THR A 264 14.11 -20.16 17.09
CA THR A 264 15.52 -20.37 17.42
C THR A 264 16.09 -19.32 18.38
N LEU A 265 15.35 -18.24 18.64
CA LEU A 265 15.77 -17.08 19.42
C LEU A 265 15.03 -16.97 20.76
N GLN A 266 15.77 -16.54 21.78
CA GLN A 266 15.27 -16.12 23.08
C GLN A 266 15.70 -14.68 23.36
N PHE A 267 14.91 -13.98 24.18
CA PHE A 267 15.10 -12.56 24.46
C PHE A 267 15.27 -12.31 25.95
N SER A 268 16.29 -11.54 26.32
CA SER A 268 16.50 -11.09 27.70
C SER A 268 16.70 -9.57 27.74
N GLN A 269 16.12 -8.89 28.72
CA GLN A 269 16.28 -7.45 28.85
C GLN A 269 17.75 -7.12 29.15
N ALA A 270 18.37 -6.31 28.28
CA ALA A 270 19.73 -5.80 28.46
C ALA A 270 19.73 -4.57 29.38
N TRP A 271 18.92 -3.58 29.04
CA TRP A 271 18.81 -2.31 29.74
C TRP A 271 17.46 -1.65 29.44
N SER A 272 17.10 -0.65 30.25
CA SER A 272 15.90 0.17 30.04
C SER A 272 16.12 1.61 30.53
N ILE A 273 15.56 2.57 29.81
CA ILE A 273 15.66 4.02 30.08
C ILE A 273 14.26 4.63 29.96
N ARG A 274 13.91 5.54 30.87
CA ARG A 274 12.65 6.30 30.80
C ARG A 274 12.87 7.69 30.25
N PHE A 275 11.96 8.12 29.39
CA PHE A 275 11.91 9.46 28.80
C PHE A 275 10.63 10.17 29.23
N ASP A 276 10.72 11.48 29.41
CA ASP A 276 9.56 12.30 29.71
C ASP A 276 8.72 12.53 28.44
N ASN A 277 7.64 11.76 28.31
CA ASN A 277 6.66 11.89 27.23
C ASN A 277 7.26 11.79 25.80
N PRO A 278 7.93 10.67 25.47
CA PRO A 278 8.50 10.46 24.15
C PRO A 278 7.41 10.39 23.08
N GLN A 279 7.72 10.86 21.87
CA GLN A 279 6.78 10.97 20.75
C GLN A 279 7.09 9.97 19.63
N ALA A 280 8.36 9.85 19.24
CA ALA A 280 8.79 9.04 18.12
C ALA A 280 10.20 8.47 18.35
N MET A 281 10.51 7.38 17.65
CA MET A 281 11.81 6.72 17.67
C MET A 281 12.20 6.25 16.27
N CYS A 282 13.49 6.29 15.97
CA CYS A 282 14.10 5.51 14.90
C CYS A 282 15.44 4.93 15.37
N VAL A 283 16.04 4.09 14.53
CA VAL A 283 17.37 3.56 14.73
C VAL A 283 18.23 3.98 13.54
N ALA A 284 19.41 4.52 13.81
CA ALA A 284 20.36 4.95 12.78
C ALA A 284 21.77 5.13 13.35
N ASP A 285 22.78 5.05 12.50
CA ASP A 285 24.15 5.41 12.86
C ASP A 285 24.27 6.94 12.98
N TRP A 286 24.20 7.45 14.21
CA TRP A 286 24.11 8.89 14.45
C TRP A 286 25.44 9.60 14.22
N ASN A 287 26.54 8.94 14.56
CA ASN A 287 27.88 9.51 14.62
C ASN A 287 28.79 9.04 13.46
N ALA A 288 28.26 8.23 12.53
CA ALA A 288 28.95 7.62 11.40
C ALA A 288 30.12 6.70 11.82
N ASP A 289 29.99 6.00 12.96
CA ASP A 289 30.99 5.05 13.45
C ASP A 289 30.76 3.61 12.98
N GLY A 290 29.72 3.39 12.17
CA GLY A 290 29.33 2.11 11.60
C GLY A 290 28.37 1.31 12.49
N PHE A 291 27.98 1.84 13.64
CA PHE A 291 27.06 1.20 14.59
C PHE A 291 25.79 2.02 14.76
N SER A 292 24.69 1.33 15.01
CA SER A 292 23.39 2.00 15.11
C SER A 292 23.11 2.47 16.53
N ASP A 293 22.56 3.68 16.64
CA ASP A 293 22.06 4.28 17.87
C ASP A 293 20.51 4.33 17.87
N ALA A 294 19.91 4.35 19.05
CA ALA A 294 18.49 4.64 19.22
C ALA A 294 18.29 6.16 19.33
N LEU A 295 17.48 6.72 18.44
CA LEU A 295 17.15 8.14 18.38
C LEU A 295 15.72 8.33 18.86
N ILE A 296 15.51 9.20 19.85
CA ILE A 296 14.20 9.42 20.48
C ILE A 296 13.91 10.91 20.51
N VAL A 297 12.72 11.28 20.01
CA VAL A 297 12.23 12.66 20.12
C VAL A 297 11.15 12.72 21.20
N ASP A 298 11.28 13.65 22.14
CA ASP A 298 10.30 13.90 23.20
C ASP A 298 9.33 15.06 22.86
N HIS A 299 8.43 15.40 23.79
CA HIS A 299 7.47 16.49 23.59
C HIS A 299 8.13 17.89 23.71
N ASP A 300 9.09 18.09 24.63
CA ASP A 300 9.81 19.38 24.73
C ASP A 300 11.02 19.34 23.82
N PRO A 301 10.77 19.49 22.51
CA PRO A 301 11.38 18.67 21.49
C PRO A 301 12.89 18.63 21.66
N ALA A 302 13.38 17.51 22.19
CA ALA A 302 14.78 17.17 22.30
C ALA A 302 15.00 15.81 21.62
N LEU A 303 16.13 15.70 20.94
CA LEU A 303 16.62 14.44 20.41
C LEU A 303 17.57 13.81 21.42
N HIS A 304 17.19 12.65 21.94
CA HIS A 304 18.02 11.80 22.75
C HIS A 304 18.66 10.72 21.87
N VAL A 305 19.95 10.51 22.04
CA VAL A 305 20.72 9.49 21.32
C VAL A 305 21.29 8.51 22.33
N VAL A 306 20.89 7.24 22.22
CA VAL A 306 21.26 6.17 23.14
C VAL A 306 22.03 5.11 22.37
N ASP A 307 23.22 4.78 22.85
CA ASP A 307 24.08 3.75 22.25
C ASP A 307 23.63 2.32 22.57
N GLU A 308 24.33 1.32 22.05
CA GLU A 308 24.03 -0.10 22.27
C GLU A 308 24.17 -0.54 23.74
N ASN A 309 24.87 0.24 24.56
CA ASN A 309 25.11 -0.02 25.98
C ASN A 309 24.06 0.64 26.89
N GLY A 310 23.12 1.39 26.33
CA GLY A 310 22.12 2.14 27.07
C GLY A 310 22.67 3.43 27.68
N ALA A 311 23.78 3.95 27.16
CA ALA A 311 24.29 5.26 27.52
C ALA A 311 23.68 6.33 26.61
N GLU A 312 23.13 7.39 27.21
CA GLU A 312 22.74 8.59 26.47
C GLU A 312 23.99 9.38 26.08
N ILE A 313 24.39 9.26 24.81
CA ILE A 313 25.62 9.87 24.27
C ILE A 313 25.40 11.30 23.78
N ALA A 314 24.14 11.67 23.50
CA ALA A 314 23.76 13.03 23.16
C ALA A 314 22.32 13.35 23.57
N ALA A 315 22.09 14.59 23.94
CA ALA A 315 20.77 15.19 24.15
C ALA A 315 20.78 16.57 23.49
N VAL A 316 20.04 16.74 22.41
CA VAL A 316 20.12 17.91 21.53
C VAL A 316 18.75 18.58 21.41
N PRO A 317 18.59 19.87 21.76
CA PRO A 317 17.34 20.57 21.54
C PRO A 317 16.98 20.58 20.06
N LEU A 318 15.72 20.31 19.74
CA LEU A 318 15.16 20.36 18.40
C LEU A 318 14.27 21.60 18.22
N PRO A 319 14.02 22.01 16.96
CA PRO A 319 13.12 23.12 16.66
C PRO A 319 11.68 22.83 17.12
N GLU A 320 10.90 23.89 17.40
CA GLU A 320 9.48 23.80 17.80
C GLU A 320 8.62 22.94 16.85
N GLY A 321 8.97 22.87 15.57
CA GLY A 321 8.28 22.01 14.59
C GLY A 321 8.32 20.51 14.92
N PHE A 322 9.27 20.07 15.74
CA PHE A 322 9.38 18.69 16.19
C PHE A 322 8.42 18.36 17.35
N GLN A 323 7.82 19.35 18.01
CA GLN A 323 6.95 19.13 19.17
C GLN A 323 5.74 18.22 18.88
N THR A 324 5.29 18.16 17.63
CA THR A 324 4.09 17.39 17.23
C THR A 324 4.40 16.20 16.33
N VAL A 325 5.68 15.89 16.09
CA VAL A 325 6.03 14.78 15.17
C VAL A 325 5.61 13.46 15.78
N THR A 326 5.14 12.56 14.93
CA THR A 326 4.75 11.20 15.30
C THR A 326 5.62 10.16 14.62
N GLU A 327 6.53 10.59 13.75
CA GLU A 327 7.42 9.77 12.96
C GLU A 327 8.72 10.54 12.73
N ILE A 328 9.84 9.83 12.89
CA ILE A 328 11.18 10.32 12.61
C ILE A 328 11.93 9.25 11.84
N GLU A 329 12.87 9.67 11.01
CA GLU A 329 13.78 8.80 10.27
C GLU A 329 15.08 9.57 10.03
N ALA A 330 16.21 8.88 10.01
CA ALA A 330 17.49 9.48 9.73
C ALA A 330 17.99 9.06 8.35
N GLY A 331 18.42 10.03 7.56
CA GLY A 331 19.16 9.83 6.32
C GLY A 331 20.56 10.44 6.44
N VAL A 332 21.34 10.33 5.37
CA VAL A 332 22.73 10.79 5.30
C VAL A 332 22.87 11.86 4.22
N HIS A 333 23.67 12.89 4.50
CA HIS A 333 24.16 13.82 3.50
C HIS A 333 25.68 13.71 3.42
N LYS A 334 26.24 13.43 2.23
CA LYS A 334 27.68 13.15 2.05
C LYS A 334 28.63 14.16 2.72
N ASP A 335 28.33 15.45 2.60
CA ASP A 335 29.18 16.52 3.15
C ASP A 335 28.82 16.95 4.58
N HIS A 336 27.70 16.49 5.11
CA HIS A 336 27.11 17.05 6.33
C HIS A 336 26.60 16.01 7.32
N GLY A 337 26.82 14.73 7.07
CA GLY A 337 26.40 13.62 7.93
C GLY A 337 24.89 13.53 8.04
N LEU A 338 24.44 13.06 9.20
CA LEU A 338 23.05 12.72 9.46
C LEU A 338 22.07 13.88 9.21
N ARG A 339 20.90 13.52 8.71
CA ARG A 339 19.70 14.35 8.56
C ARG A 339 18.52 13.66 9.21
N LEU A 340 18.01 14.24 10.27
CA LEU A 340 16.81 13.74 10.93
C LEU A 340 15.59 14.38 10.26
N LEU A 341 14.73 13.57 9.64
CA LEU A 341 13.39 14.02 9.28
C LEU A 341 12.43 13.82 10.46
N GLY A 342 11.44 14.70 10.56
CA GLY A 342 10.34 14.59 11.50
C GLY A 342 9.04 15.04 10.86
N LEU A 343 7.98 14.24 11.01
CA LEU A 343 6.67 14.56 10.48
C LEU A 343 5.55 14.05 11.37
N SER A 344 4.34 14.58 11.14
CA SER A 344 3.11 14.02 11.67
C SER A 344 2.26 13.51 10.52
N ARG A 345 1.65 12.34 10.67
CA ARG A 345 0.75 11.81 9.63
C ARG A 345 -0.43 12.74 9.41
N TRP A 346 -0.73 13.03 8.14
CA TRP A 346 -1.64 14.08 7.65
C TRP A 346 -1.25 15.52 8.00
N GLY A 347 -0.06 15.72 8.57
CA GLY A 347 0.55 17.03 8.71
C GLY A 347 0.87 17.66 7.36
N ASN A 348 1.24 18.94 7.38
CA ASN A 348 1.48 19.74 6.18
C ASN A 348 2.96 20.06 5.97
N ALA A 349 3.86 19.48 6.77
CA ALA A 349 5.29 19.64 6.61
C ALA A 349 6.07 18.38 7.02
N VAL A 350 7.22 18.20 6.38
CA VAL A 350 8.35 17.41 6.90
C VAL A 350 9.42 18.39 7.35
N HIS A 351 9.84 18.28 8.61
CA HIS A 351 10.93 19.05 9.20
C HIS A 351 12.23 18.27 9.05
N VAL A 352 13.33 18.93 8.74
CA VAL A 352 14.64 18.28 8.68
C VAL A 352 15.65 19.05 9.51
N SER A 353 16.30 18.35 10.45
CA SER A 353 17.37 18.89 11.27
C SER A 353 18.72 18.22 10.99
N ASP A 354 19.80 18.95 11.27
CA ASP A 354 21.15 18.36 11.35
C ASP A 354 21.37 17.65 12.69
N SER A 355 22.54 17.01 12.84
CA SER A 355 22.94 16.34 14.08
C SER A 355 23.21 17.30 15.26
N SER A 356 23.20 18.61 15.03
CA SER A 356 23.32 19.63 16.08
C SER A 356 21.95 20.20 16.50
N GLY A 357 20.85 19.66 15.96
CA GLY A 357 19.49 20.07 16.29
C GLY A 357 19.00 21.33 15.57
N ASN A 358 19.73 21.82 14.57
CA ASN A 358 19.28 22.98 13.81
C ASN A 358 18.36 22.56 12.65
N GLU A 359 17.21 23.24 12.45
CA GLU A 359 16.39 23.04 11.25
C GLU A 359 17.19 23.50 10.01
N VAL A 360 17.58 22.57 9.14
CA VAL A 360 18.30 22.89 7.90
C VAL A 360 17.33 23.33 6.80
N TRP A 361 16.18 22.67 6.71
CA TRP A 361 15.09 23.02 5.82
C TRP A 361 13.80 22.31 6.25
N LYS A 362 12.68 22.71 5.65
CA LYS A 362 11.41 21.99 5.77
C LYS A 362 10.69 21.91 4.44
N TYR A 363 10.09 20.77 4.18
CA TYR A 363 9.28 20.54 3.00
C TYR A 363 7.81 20.77 3.35
N LYS A 364 7.15 21.73 2.69
CA LYS A 364 5.75 22.07 2.95
C LYS A 364 4.82 21.54 1.86
N SER A 365 3.64 21.10 2.27
CA SER A 365 2.55 20.69 1.37
C SER A 365 1.25 21.38 1.73
N MET A 366 0.40 21.62 0.72
CA MET A 366 -1.00 22.03 0.95
C MET A 366 -1.91 20.84 1.26
N TRP A 367 -1.45 19.63 0.93
CA TRP A 367 -2.13 18.37 1.19
C TRP A 367 -1.50 17.69 2.40
N GLY A 368 -2.26 16.84 3.08
CA GLY A 368 -1.71 16.03 4.16
C GLY A 368 -0.59 15.12 3.66
N ILE A 369 0.46 14.95 4.46
CA ILE A 369 1.57 14.03 4.17
C ILE A 369 1.27 12.71 4.87
N ASN A 370 1.27 11.59 4.13
CA ASN A 370 1.02 10.27 4.69
C ASN A 370 2.31 9.60 5.22
N GLY A 371 3.48 10.01 4.73
CA GLY A 371 4.80 9.61 5.22
C GLY A 371 5.92 10.23 4.38
N ALA A 372 7.17 10.04 4.82
CA ALA A 372 8.37 10.38 4.05
C ALA A 372 9.52 9.45 4.44
N HIS A 373 10.30 9.01 3.46
CA HIS A 373 11.46 8.11 3.67
C HIS A 373 12.66 8.60 2.88
N TRP A 374 13.85 8.36 3.43
CA TRP A 374 15.13 8.67 2.81
C TRP A 374 15.60 7.57 1.87
N GLY A 375 16.41 7.94 0.89
CA GLY A 375 17.29 7.03 0.18
C GLY A 375 18.03 7.72 -0.97
N ASP A 376 19.29 7.36 -1.15
CA ASP A 376 20.14 7.85 -2.23
C ASP A 376 19.59 7.42 -3.60
N LEU A 377 18.92 8.31 -4.32
CA LEU A 377 18.23 7.96 -5.57
C LEU A 377 19.20 7.95 -6.75
N ASP A 378 20.22 8.80 -6.73
CA ASP A 378 21.15 8.99 -7.83
C ASP A 378 22.56 8.43 -7.59
N GLY A 379 22.81 7.89 -6.41
CA GLY A 379 24.05 7.23 -6.01
C GLY A 379 25.17 8.21 -5.64
N ASP A 380 24.83 9.44 -5.23
CA ASP A 380 25.82 10.49 -4.95
C ASP A 380 26.35 10.50 -3.51
N GLY A 381 25.81 9.63 -2.64
CA GLY A 381 26.10 9.52 -1.21
C GLY A 381 25.25 10.44 -0.34
N SER A 382 24.28 11.16 -0.89
CA SER A 382 23.31 11.97 -0.15
C SER A 382 21.91 11.42 -0.41
N ASP A 383 21.16 11.23 0.66
CA ASP A 383 19.80 10.72 0.53
C ASP A 383 18.85 11.80 0.02
N GLU A 384 18.06 11.45 -0.97
CA GLU A 384 16.85 12.15 -1.34
C GLU A 384 15.69 11.69 -0.46
N MET A 385 14.67 12.53 -0.35
CA MET A 385 13.45 12.22 0.39
C MET A 385 12.28 11.96 -0.58
N ILE A 386 11.64 10.82 -0.41
CA ILE A 386 10.37 10.49 -1.07
C ILE A 386 9.21 10.78 -0.11
N VAL A 387 8.28 11.64 -0.53
CA VAL A 387 7.12 12.06 0.27
C VAL A 387 5.83 11.55 -0.37
N GLY A 388 5.08 10.74 0.38
CA GLY A 388 3.75 10.26 0.01
C GLY A 388 2.66 11.23 0.46
N MET A 389 1.80 11.66 -0.47
CA MET A 389 0.73 12.62 -0.18
C MET A 389 -0.63 11.96 -0.01
N ASN A 390 -1.42 12.52 0.90
CA ASN A 390 -2.83 12.26 1.05
C ASN A 390 -3.64 12.95 -0.07
N GLY A 391 -4.62 12.25 -0.62
CA GLY A 391 -5.54 12.81 -1.62
C GLY A 391 -5.03 12.62 -3.04
N PHE A 392 -4.78 13.70 -3.79
CA PHE A 392 -4.50 13.62 -5.24
C PHE A 392 -3.13 14.18 -5.63
N SER A 393 -2.26 14.47 -4.66
CA SER A 393 -0.95 15.06 -4.95
C SER A 393 0.11 14.00 -5.31
N GLY A 394 -0.15 12.72 -5.01
CA GLY A 394 0.72 11.62 -5.39
C GLY A 394 2.04 11.59 -4.63
N LEU A 395 3.11 11.21 -5.34
CA LEU A 395 4.44 11.00 -4.78
C LEU A 395 5.39 12.13 -5.20
N HIS A 396 6.16 12.68 -4.26
CA HIS A 396 7.12 13.73 -4.53
C HIS A 396 8.54 13.27 -4.15
N ALA A 397 9.53 13.54 -4.99
CA ALA A 397 10.93 13.45 -4.59
C ALA A 397 11.51 14.83 -4.28
N VAL A 398 12.35 14.89 -3.27
CA VAL A 398 12.95 16.11 -2.74
C VAL A 398 14.44 15.86 -2.53
N SER A 399 15.30 16.78 -2.97
CA SER A 399 16.75 16.69 -2.78
C SER A 399 17.13 16.75 -1.32
N SER A 400 18.37 16.34 -1.02
CA SER A 400 18.98 16.46 0.31
C SER A 400 19.02 17.92 0.85
N GLU A 401 18.81 18.92 0.00
CA GLU A 401 18.67 20.35 0.35
C GLU A 401 17.24 20.90 0.28
N GLY A 402 16.23 20.02 0.21
CA GLY A 402 14.83 20.41 0.31
C GLY A 402 14.21 20.90 -1.00
N LYS A 403 14.86 20.70 -2.15
CA LYS A 403 14.32 21.11 -3.46
C LYS A 403 13.54 19.96 -4.08
N ARG A 404 12.29 20.19 -4.48
CA ARG A 404 11.51 19.18 -5.20
C ARG A 404 12.16 18.82 -6.53
N LEU A 405 12.50 17.56 -6.72
CA LEU A 405 13.11 17.00 -7.92
C LEU A 405 12.06 16.61 -8.96
N TRP A 406 11.11 15.77 -8.57
CA TRP A 406 10.05 15.28 -9.45
C TRP A 406 8.73 15.01 -8.70
N THR A 407 7.67 14.71 -9.45
CA THR A 407 6.34 14.41 -8.90
C THR A 407 5.61 13.42 -9.79
N VAL A 408 5.02 12.40 -9.16
CA VAL A 408 4.14 11.42 -9.79
C VAL A 408 2.72 11.65 -9.30
N ARG A 409 1.82 12.15 -10.17
CA ARG A 409 0.42 12.40 -9.81
C ARG A 409 -0.54 11.27 -10.17
N SER A 410 -0.10 10.34 -11.03
CA SER A 410 -0.93 9.22 -11.52
C SER A 410 -1.37 8.27 -10.41
N ILE A 411 -0.59 8.15 -9.34
CA ILE A 411 -0.87 7.24 -8.21
C ILE A 411 -1.91 7.81 -7.21
N GLY A 412 -2.31 9.08 -7.33
CA GLY A 412 -3.35 9.67 -6.50
C GLY A 412 -3.01 9.72 -5.00
N ASN A 413 -3.71 8.92 -4.18
CA ASN A 413 -3.62 8.94 -2.72
C ASN A 413 -2.59 7.92 -2.24
N VAL A 414 -1.36 8.36 -1.96
CA VAL A 414 -0.27 7.48 -1.55
C VAL A 414 -0.42 7.11 -0.08
N TRP A 415 -0.61 5.84 0.25
CA TRP A 415 -0.83 5.40 1.62
C TRP A 415 0.46 5.15 2.40
N THR A 416 1.39 4.43 1.78
CA THR A 416 2.74 4.17 2.27
C THR A 416 3.71 4.10 1.11
N GLN A 417 4.98 4.31 1.39
CA GLN A 417 6.06 4.24 0.42
C GLN A 417 7.30 3.66 1.08
N ALA A 418 8.21 3.12 0.29
CA ALA A 418 9.50 2.62 0.75
C ALA A 418 10.55 2.94 -0.30
N VAL A 419 11.80 3.12 0.11
CA VAL A 419 12.91 3.50 -0.76
C VAL A 419 14.06 2.53 -0.53
N ILE A 420 14.62 2.03 -1.63
CA ILE A 420 15.90 1.34 -1.64
C ILE A 420 16.87 2.23 -2.40
N GLY A 421 17.89 2.73 -1.71
CA GLY A 421 18.94 3.56 -2.30
C GLY A 421 19.74 2.83 -3.37
N ALA A 422 20.38 3.59 -4.25
CA ALA A 422 21.25 3.07 -5.29
C ALA A 422 22.54 2.52 -4.68
N THR A 423 23.03 1.43 -5.26
CA THR A 423 24.36 0.88 -4.99
C THR A 423 25.19 0.93 -6.27
N ALA A 424 26.46 0.50 -6.19
CA ALA A 424 27.29 0.38 -7.38
C ALA A 424 26.73 -0.63 -8.40
N SER A 425 25.97 -1.62 -7.94
CA SER A 425 25.46 -2.72 -8.77
C SER A 425 23.98 -2.56 -9.13
N ASN A 426 23.20 -1.90 -8.26
CA ASN A 426 21.75 -1.81 -8.40
C ASN A 426 21.25 -0.36 -8.36
N PRO A 427 20.45 0.08 -9.34
CA PRO A 427 19.84 1.41 -9.30
C PRO A 427 18.74 1.49 -8.24
N ALA A 428 18.54 2.67 -7.66
CA ALA A 428 17.53 2.92 -6.64
C ALA A 428 16.10 2.52 -7.09
N ARG A 429 15.27 2.20 -6.09
CA ARG A 429 13.86 1.84 -6.28
C ARG A 429 12.99 2.56 -5.28
N VAL A 430 11.82 2.97 -5.77
CA VAL A 430 10.78 3.55 -4.92
C VAL A 430 9.53 2.73 -5.08
N PHE A 431 8.97 2.31 -3.94
CA PHE A 431 7.72 1.58 -3.87
C PHE A 431 6.66 2.51 -3.30
N ALA A 432 5.44 2.51 -3.83
CA ALA A 432 4.32 3.21 -3.19
C ALA A 432 3.00 2.42 -3.30
N THR A 433 2.22 2.38 -2.22
CA THR A 433 0.83 1.88 -2.23
C THR A 433 -0.16 3.03 -2.36
N GLU A 434 -1.35 2.75 -2.88
CA GLU A 434 -2.43 3.72 -3.00
C GLU A 434 -3.80 3.20 -2.51
N ALA A 435 -4.85 4.02 -2.65
CA ALA A 435 -6.19 3.74 -2.13
C ALA A 435 -6.97 2.61 -2.85
N GLY A 436 -6.47 2.08 -3.95
CA GLY A 436 -6.87 0.83 -4.58
C GLY A 436 -6.03 -0.37 -4.11
N GLY A 437 -5.05 -0.15 -3.24
CA GLY A 437 -4.23 -1.18 -2.60
C GLY A 437 -3.21 -1.85 -3.52
N GLN A 438 -2.95 -1.28 -4.69
CA GLN A 438 -1.88 -1.74 -5.59
C GLN A 438 -0.53 -1.18 -5.14
N VAL A 439 0.54 -1.94 -5.38
CA VAL A 439 1.93 -1.49 -5.14
C VAL A 439 2.53 -1.06 -6.47
N TYR A 440 3.01 0.17 -6.55
CA TYR A 440 3.72 0.70 -7.71
C TYR A 440 5.21 0.69 -7.45
N VAL A 441 5.98 0.31 -8.48
CA VAL A 441 7.45 0.34 -8.48
C VAL A 441 7.91 1.42 -9.44
N TYR A 442 8.76 2.33 -8.95
CA TYR A 442 9.32 3.45 -9.71
C TYR A 442 10.84 3.39 -9.77
N ASP A 443 11.40 3.93 -10.85
CA ASP A 443 12.82 4.24 -10.94
C ASP A 443 13.17 5.52 -10.15
N ASN A 444 14.44 5.88 -10.13
CA ASN A 444 14.95 7.06 -9.44
C ASN A 444 14.48 8.43 -10.00
N ARG A 445 13.78 8.42 -11.14
CA ARG A 445 13.21 9.60 -11.80
C ARG A 445 11.69 9.67 -11.66
N GLY A 446 11.09 8.72 -10.95
CA GLY A 446 9.65 8.63 -10.78
C GLY A 446 8.93 8.06 -12.00
N ASN A 447 9.63 7.41 -12.95
CA ASN A 447 8.96 6.66 -14.01
C ASN A 447 8.46 5.34 -13.44
N THR A 448 7.22 4.98 -13.73
CA THR A 448 6.66 3.68 -13.33
C THR A 448 7.37 2.58 -14.10
N ILE A 449 8.00 1.66 -13.35
CA ILE A 449 8.55 0.42 -13.89
C ILE A 449 7.41 -0.60 -14.05
N ARG A 450 6.57 -0.74 -13.02
CA ARG A 450 5.41 -1.64 -13.01
C ARG A 450 4.46 -1.30 -11.86
N ALA A 451 3.26 -1.86 -11.94
CA ALA A 451 2.32 -1.92 -10.84
C ALA A 451 2.02 -3.39 -10.57
N ILE A 452 2.08 -3.80 -9.31
CA ILE A 452 1.95 -5.20 -8.88
C ILE A 452 0.87 -5.30 -7.81
N ARG A 453 0.14 -6.41 -7.82
CA ARG A 453 -0.82 -6.76 -6.77
C ARG A 453 -0.58 -8.22 -6.37
N PRO A 454 0.50 -8.52 -5.62
CA PRO A 454 0.85 -9.89 -5.28
C PRO A 454 -0.37 -10.62 -4.70
N ARG A 455 -0.75 -11.77 -5.27
CA ARG A 455 -1.90 -12.58 -4.84
C ARG A 455 -3.25 -11.84 -4.79
N GLY A 456 -3.40 -10.74 -5.53
CA GLY A 456 -4.64 -9.97 -5.59
C GLY A 456 -5.03 -9.25 -4.30
N HIS A 457 -4.16 -9.16 -3.28
CA HIS A 457 -4.50 -8.49 -2.03
C HIS A 457 -4.53 -6.97 -2.15
N TYR A 458 -5.22 -6.36 -1.19
CA TYR A 458 -5.29 -4.92 -1.02
C TYR A 458 -4.29 -4.47 0.06
N TYR A 459 -3.21 -3.80 -0.31
CA TYR A 459 -2.11 -3.46 0.60
C TYR A 459 -2.27 -2.09 1.26
N ALA A 460 -2.38 -2.10 2.58
CA ALA A 460 -2.58 -0.89 3.38
C ALA A 460 -1.25 -0.22 3.75
N THR A 461 -0.24 -1.03 4.09
CA THR A 461 1.05 -0.57 4.58
C THR A 461 2.15 -1.50 4.12
N MET A 462 3.33 -0.95 3.85
CA MET A 462 4.50 -1.74 3.45
C MET A 462 5.81 -1.11 3.92
N SER A 463 6.85 -1.93 3.90
CA SER A 463 8.26 -1.52 3.96
C SER A 463 9.07 -2.36 2.97
N ALA A 464 10.28 -1.92 2.63
CA ALA A 464 11.20 -2.66 1.78
C ALA A 464 12.61 -2.60 2.36
N THR A 465 13.37 -3.68 2.20
CA THR A 465 14.77 -3.74 2.60
C THR A 465 15.60 -4.60 1.64
N VAL A 466 16.91 -4.42 1.67
CA VAL A 466 17.88 -5.33 1.03
C VAL A 466 18.20 -6.43 2.03
N VAL A 467 17.84 -7.67 1.73
CA VAL A 467 17.86 -8.76 2.73
C VAL A 467 19.17 -9.52 2.84
N ASP A 468 20.08 -9.39 1.87
CA ASP A 468 21.35 -10.11 1.88
C ASP A 468 22.45 -9.40 1.09
N SER A 469 23.67 -9.95 1.17
CA SER A 469 24.86 -9.45 0.45
C SER A 469 24.78 -9.54 -1.08
N THR A 470 23.79 -10.25 -1.63
CA THR A 470 23.54 -10.29 -3.08
C THR A 470 22.67 -9.13 -3.56
N GLU A 471 22.34 -8.22 -2.64
CA GLU A 471 21.48 -7.06 -2.86
C GLU A 471 20.05 -7.44 -3.26
N ARG A 472 19.57 -8.59 -2.78
CA ARG A 472 18.18 -9.02 -3.01
C ARG A 472 17.23 -8.10 -2.26
N VAL A 473 16.30 -7.46 -2.97
CA VAL A 473 15.25 -6.61 -2.38
C VAL A 473 14.04 -7.47 -2.00
N GLN A 474 13.55 -7.27 -0.78
CA GLN A 474 12.28 -7.83 -0.32
C GLN A 474 11.37 -6.70 0.20
N ILE A 475 10.13 -6.74 -0.22
CA ILE A 475 9.04 -5.88 0.24
C ILE A 475 8.15 -6.70 1.16
N LEU A 476 7.85 -6.16 2.34
CA LEU A 476 6.88 -6.73 3.26
C LEU A 476 5.69 -5.80 3.35
N ALA A 477 4.50 -6.31 3.04
CA ALA A 477 3.26 -5.54 3.08
C ALA A 477 2.18 -6.25 3.89
N ILE A 478 1.32 -5.46 4.54
CA ILE A 478 0.12 -5.94 5.20
C ILE A 478 -1.10 -5.46 4.41
N GLY A 479 -1.98 -6.40 4.12
CA GLY A 479 -3.18 -6.16 3.34
C GLY A 479 -4.30 -7.15 3.62
N ASP A 480 -5.51 -6.81 3.19
CA ASP A 480 -6.67 -7.69 3.28
C ASP A 480 -6.85 -8.49 1.97
N GLU A 481 -7.36 -9.72 2.07
CA GLU A 481 -7.96 -10.42 0.94
C GLU A 481 -9.21 -9.67 0.46
N LEU A 482 -9.27 -9.30 -0.83
CA LEU A 482 -10.47 -8.76 -1.45
C LEU A 482 -11.65 -9.73 -1.25
N GLY A 483 -12.55 -9.39 -0.33
CA GLY A 483 -13.77 -10.17 -0.04
C GLY A 483 -13.71 -11.10 1.18
N ASN A 484 -12.62 -11.11 1.96
CA ASN A 484 -12.48 -11.95 3.15
C ASN A 484 -11.98 -11.14 4.37
N SER A 485 -12.32 -11.56 5.59
CA SER A 485 -12.18 -10.74 6.82
C SER A 485 -10.87 -10.95 7.60
N GLY A 486 -9.74 -11.21 6.91
CA GLY A 486 -8.45 -11.43 7.57
C GLY A 486 -7.30 -10.73 6.85
N ALA A 487 -6.57 -9.87 7.57
CA ALA A 487 -5.34 -9.29 7.07
C ALA A 487 -4.24 -10.35 7.00
N LYS A 488 -3.35 -10.22 6.00
CA LYS A 488 -2.16 -11.04 5.83
C LYS A 488 -0.93 -10.14 5.70
N ALA A 489 0.19 -10.62 6.22
CA ALA A 489 1.50 -10.09 5.87
C ALA A 489 2.07 -10.94 4.71
N LEU A 490 2.63 -10.28 3.70
CA LEU A 490 3.22 -10.92 2.53
C LEU A 490 4.60 -10.33 2.26
N ALA A 491 5.60 -11.20 2.16
CA ALA A 491 6.93 -10.84 1.70
C ALA A 491 7.09 -11.21 0.22
N PHE A 492 7.46 -10.25 -0.62
CA PHE A 492 7.61 -10.44 -2.06
C PHE A 492 8.75 -9.59 -2.62
N ASN A 493 9.25 -9.94 -3.80
CA ASN A 493 10.30 -9.16 -4.47
C ASN A 493 9.72 -8.02 -5.34
N GLU A 494 10.59 -7.26 -6.01
CA GLU A 494 10.19 -6.12 -6.86
C GLU A 494 9.26 -6.49 -8.03
N ARG A 495 9.22 -7.77 -8.41
CA ARG A 495 8.32 -8.28 -9.45
C ARG A 495 6.95 -8.68 -8.87
N GLY A 496 6.80 -8.74 -7.55
CA GLY A 496 5.59 -9.25 -6.89
C GLY A 496 5.60 -10.75 -6.63
N LEU A 497 6.75 -11.42 -6.81
CA LEU A 497 6.89 -12.84 -6.49
C LEU A 497 6.93 -13.00 -4.97
N VAL A 498 5.89 -13.65 -4.43
CA VAL A 498 5.75 -13.87 -2.98
C VAL A 498 6.68 -14.98 -2.52
N ALA A 499 7.58 -14.65 -1.59
CA ALA A 499 8.44 -15.62 -0.91
C ALA A 499 7.65 -16.39 0.15
N TRP A 500 6.92 -15.68 1.00
CA TRP A 500 6.08 -16.25 2.06
C TRP A 500 4.94 -15.30 2.42
N SER A 501 3.92 -15.85 3.06
CA SER A 501 2.80 -15.07 3.62
C SER A 501 2.34 -15.66 4.94
N THR A 502 1.73 -14.84 5.79
CA THR A 502 1.17 -15.32 7.05
C THR A 502 -0.06 -14.52 7.44
N PRO A 503 -1.10 -15.15 8.01
CA PRO A 503 -2.22 -14.43 8.60
C PRO A 503 -1.74 -13.52 9.74
N ILE A 504 -2.24 -12.28 9.77
CA ILE A 504 -1.94 -11.35 10.86
C ILE A 504 -3.22 -10.71 11.39
N HIS A 505 -3.36 -10.65 12.71
CA HIS A 505 -4.52 -10.02 13.33
C HIS A 505 -4.32 -8.52 13.47
N THR A 506 -4.41 -7.75 12.38
CA THR A 506 -4.34 -6.29 12.53
C THR A 506 -5.64 -5.71 13.10
N GLY A 507 -5.54 -4.93 14.17
CA GLY A 507 -6.60 -3.99 14.53
C GLY A 507 -6.69 -2.85 13.51
N ARG A 508 -7.80 -2.09 13.52
CA ARG A 508 -7.99 -0.90 12.66
C ARG A 508 -6.87 0.15 12.77
N ASP A 509 -6.02 0.07 13.80
CA ASP A 509 -4.91 0.99 14.05
C ASP A 509 -3.59 0.62 13.33
N ALA A 510 -3.53 -0.47 12.56
CA ALA A 510 -2.32 -0.84 11.81
C ALA A 510 -1.85 0.25 10.81
N MET A 511 -2.74 1.13 10.37
CA MET A 511 -2.40 2.28 9.53
C MET A 511 -1.88 3.50 10.30
N ARG A 512 -1.71 3.41 11.63
CA ARG A 512 -1.38 4.57 12.50
C ARG A 512 -0.11 4.40 13.33
N SER A 513 0.52 3.23 13.31
CA SER A 513 1.76 2.97 14.04
C SER A 513 2.74 2.21 13.15
N GLN A 514 4.03 2.28 13.48
CA GLN A 514 5.02 1.35 12.94
C GLN A 514 4.54 -0.10 13.15
N VAL A 515 4.57 -0.89 12.08
CA VAL A 515 4.17 -2.31 12.05
C VAL A 515 5.29 -3.23 11.58
N PHE A 516 6.31 -2.67 10.94
CA PHE A 516 7.51 -3.36 10.46
C PHE A 516 8.76 -2.67 10.98
N ALA A 517 9.78 -3.46 11.26
CA ALA A 517 11.17 -3.05 11.21
C ALA A 517 11.95 -4.16 10.51
N SER A 518 13.13 -3.82 9.99
CA SER A 518 14.09 -4.82 9.54
C SER A 518 15.43 -4.57 10.20
N GLY A 519 16.17 -5.65 10.41
CA GLY A 519 17.52 -5.64 10.97
C GLY A 519 18.07 -7.04 11.00
N ASP A 520 19.39 -7.19 10.95
CA ASP A 520 20.06 -8.46 11.22
C ASP A 520 19.93 -8.77 12.72
N ALA A 521 18.88 -9.49 13.11
CA ALA A 521 18.49 -9.62 14.51
C ALA A 521 19.25 -10.72 15.23
N ASP A 522 19.78 -11.72 14.50
CA ASP A 522 20.57 -12.81 15.06
C ASP A 522 22.05 -12.81 14.63
N GLY A 523 22.47 -11.84 13.81
CA GLY A 523 23.87 -11.63 13.43
C GLY A 523 24.34 -12.56 12.31
N ASP A 524 23.42 -13.15 11.53
CA ASP A 524 23.73 -14.07 10.44
C ASP A 524 24.14 -13.36 9.14
N GLY A 525 24.04 -12.02 9.10
CA GLY A 525 24.35 -11.18 7.95
C GLY A 525 23.21 -11.06 6.94
N GLU A 526 22.05 -11.66 7.20
CA GLU A 526 20.80 -11.42 6.50
C GLU A 526 19.88 -10.49 7.32
N GLN A 527 19.01 -9.76 6.64
CA GLN A 527 18.00 -8.97 7.35
C GLN A 527 16.81 -9.84 7.75
N ASP A 528 16.41 -9.72 9.01
CA ASP A 528 15.16 -10.23 9.53
C ASP A 528 14.08 -9.18 9.51
N TRP A 529 12.83 -9.63 9.42
CA TRP A 529 11.65 -8.82 9.64
C TRP A 529 11.17 -8.93 11.08
N ILE A 530 10.86 -7.78 11.68
CA ILE A 530 10.17 -7.70 12.97
C ILE A 530 8.74 -7.24 12.72
N LEU A 531 7.80 -8.13 13.05
CA LEU A 531 6.38 -7.94 12.84
C LEU A 531 5.66 -7.67 14.16
N LYS A 532 4.86 -6.61 14.20
CA LYS A 532 3.94 -6.39 15.31
C LYS A 532 2.72 -7.32 15.17
N SER A 533 2.58 -8.29 16.07
CA SER A 533 1.41 -9.17 16.15
C SER A 533 0.52 -8.78 17.35
N PRO A 534 -0.69 -8.22 17.12
CA PRO A 534 -1.57 -7.81 18.20
C PRO A 534 -1.93 -8.95 19.16
N GLY A 535 -1.57 -8.76 20.43
CA GLY A 535 -1.80 -9.73 21.51
C GLY A 535 -0.66 -10.73 21.73
N GLN A 536 0.27 -10.87 20.80
CA GLN A 536 1.42 -11.80 20.90
C GLN A 536 2.76 -11.08 21.12
N GLY A 537 2.90 -9.84 20.66
CA GLY A 537 4.12 -9.05 20.83
C GLY A 537 4.78 -8.70 19.51
N LEU A 538 6.11 -8.73 19.47
CA LEU A 538 6.91 -8.61 18.26
C LEU A 538 7.42 -9.99 17.84
N ILE A 539 7.20 -10.39 16.61
CA ILE A 539 7.67 -11.66 16.04
C ILE A 539 8.83 -11.37 15.10
N VAL A 540 9.96 -12.05 15.30
CA VAL A 540 11.12 -12.02 14.40
C VAL A 540 10.93 -13.12 13.36
N VAL A 541 11.04 -12.76 12.09
CA VAL A 541 10.82 -13.65 10.94
C VAL A 541 11.95 -13.46 9.95
N SER A 542 12.57 -14.55 9.53
CA SER A 542 13.63 -14.52 8.52
C SER A 542 13.15 -14.08 7.14
N SER A 543 14.09 -13.77 6.24
CA SER A 543 13.77 -13.40 4.86
C SER A 543 13.03 -14.51 4.08
N ASP A 544 13.14 -15.77 4.49
CA ASP A 544 12.45 -16.93 3.91
C ASP A 544 11.17 -17.36 4.66
N GLY A 545 10.79 -16.64 5.74
CA GLY A 545 9.50 -16.81 6.40
C GLY A 545 9.50 -17.75 7.60
N GLN A 546 10.67 -18.12 8.12
CA GLN A 546 10.79 -18.89 9.36
C GLN A 546 10.60 -17.96 10.57
N ALA A 547 9.75 -18.38 11.50
CA ALA A 547 9.66 -17.69 12.80
C ALA A 547 10.95 -17.94 13.57
N LYS A 548 11.74 -16.89 13.81
CA LYS A 548 12.97 -16.97 14.61
C LYS A 548 12.67 -16.80 16.10
N GLY A 549 11.66 -16.04 16.50
CA GLY A 549 11.24 -15.94 17.90
C GLY A 549 10.17 -14.88 18.16
N THR A 550 9.62 -14.86 19.38
CA THR A 550 8.64 -13.82 19.79
C THR A 550 9.09 -13.10 21.05
N LEU A 551 9.17 -11.77 20.96
CA LEU A 551 9.38 -10.87 22.07
C LEU A 551 8.02 -10.37 22.60
N PRO A 552 7.56 -10.82 23.79
CA PRO A 552 6.34 -10.30 24.37
C PRO A 552 6.53 -8.84 24.79
N PHE A 553 5.59 -7.97 24.43
CA PHE A 553 5.56 -6.58 24.91
C PHE A 553 4.20 -6.22 25.51
N GLN A 554 4.19 -5.22 26.39
CA GLN A 554 2.96 -4.62 26.93
C GLN A 554 2.97 -3.11 26.71
N GLY A 555 1.78 -2.52 26.59
CA GLY A 555 1.62 -1.07 26.46
C GLY A 555 1.55 -0.57 25.02
N ARG A 556 1.51 0.75 24.87
CA ARG A 556 1.42 1.41 23.57
C ARG A 556 2.82 1.55 22.97
N LEU A 557 3.11 0.76 21.96
CA LEU A 557 4.36 0.84 21.21
C LEU A 557 4.39 2.11 20.34
N LEU A 558 5.39 2.96 20.57
CA LEU A 558 5.68 4.16 19.78
C LEU A 558 6.64 3.87 18.62
N GLY A 559 7.58 2.93 18.82
CA GLY A 559 8.43 2.41 17.77
C GLY A 559 9.22 1.18 18.22
N PHE A 560 9.93 0.55 17.28
CA PHE A 560 10.88 -0.53 17.53
C PHE A 560 11.90 -0.65 16.38
N GLY A 561 13.05 -1.29 16.64
CA GLY A 561 14.11 -1.48 15.66
C GLY A 561 15.21 -2.41 16.17
N VAL A 562 16.25 -2.60 15.35
CA VAL A 562 17.44 -3.41 15.68
C VAL A 562 18.66 -2.52 15.79
N LEU A 563 19.30 -2.51 16.95
CA LEU A 563 20.61 -1.88 17.16
C LEU A 563 21.72 -2.89 16.87
N ASN A 564 22.62 -2.55 15.96
CA ASN A 564 23.81 -3.33 15.67
C ASN A 564 25.02 -2.67 16.34
N GLY A 565 25.60 -3.35 17.33
CA GLY A 565 26.71 -2.84 18.14
C GLY A 565 28.09 -3.44 17.82
N LYS A 566 29.13 -2.90 18.48
CA LYS A 566 30.56 -3.22 18.27
C LYS A 566 30.95 -4.68 18.47
N GLU A 567 30.19 -5.43 19.27
CA GLU A 567 30.50 -6.82 19.62
C GLU A 567 29.71 -7.85 18.81
N ASN A 568 29.10 -7.45 17.68
CA ASN A 568 28.30 -8.33 16.83
C ASN A 568 27.09 -8.95 17.55
N HIS A 569 26.60 -8.26 18.59
CA HIS A 569 25.37 -8.61 19.28
C HIS A 569 24.30 -7.61 18.88
N ALA A 570 23.31 -8.07 18.12
CA ALA A 570 22.13 -7.29 17.82
C ALA A 570 21.25 -7.15 19.07
N LEU A 571 20.68 -5.97 19.27
CA LEU A 571 19.64 -5.73 20.27
C LEU A 571 18.35 -5.34 19.57
N ILE A 572 17.23 -5.94 19.98
CA ILE A 572 15.92 -5.40 19.62
C ILE A 572 15.58 -4.32 20.63
N VAL A 573 15.28 -3.11 20.16
CA VAL A 573 14.83 -2.01 21.00
C VAL A 573 13.35 -1.72 20.77
N THR A 574 12.65 -1.41 21.86
CA THR A 574 11.24 -1.01 21.83
C THR A 574 11.06 0.25 22.66
N LEU A 575 10.34 1.22 22.11
CA LEU A 575 9.88 2.39 22.84
C LEU A 575 8.39 2.21 23.16
N ALA A 576 8.09 1.82 24.39
CA ALA A 576 6.73 1.54 24.83
C ALA A 576 6.29 2.56 25.88
N SER A 577 5.28 3.36 25.55
CA SER A 577 4.76 4.46 26.37
C SER A 577 5.83 5.51 26.71
N ASP A 578 6.56 5.36 27.81
CA ASP A 578 7.61 6.27 28.30
C ASP A 578 8.97 5.57 28.47
N GLU A 579 9.07 4.30 28.08
CA GLU A 579 10.22 3.45 28.38
C GLU A 579 10.85 2.87 27.11
N LEU A 580 12.12 3.16 26.89
CA LEU A 580 12.97 2.53 25.89
C LEU A 580 13.63 1.30 26.52
N THR A 581 13.30 0.11 26.03
CA THR A 581 13.88 -1.15 26.51
C THR A 581 14.64 -1.84 25.38
N ALA A 582 15.87 -2.27 25.66
CA ALA A 582 16.65 -3.11 24.78
C ALA A 582 16.67 -4.55 25.26
N TYR A 583 16.58 -5.48 24.30
CA TYR A 583 16.60 -6.91 24.53
C TYR A 583 17.77 -7.53 23.79
N ARG A 584 18.59 -8.31 24.49
CA ARG A 584 19.58 -9.18 23.86
C ARG A 584 18.85 -10.25 23.08
N VAL A 585 19.33 -10.49 21.87
CA VAL A 585 18.89 -11.59 21.01
C VAL A 585 19.93 -12.69 21.11
N GLU A 586 19.52 -13.87 21.57
CA GLU A 586 20.41 -15.02 21.75
C GLU A 586 19.74 -16.25 21.17
N LEU A 587 20.54 -17.17 20.63
CA LEU A 587 20.03 -18.50 20.27
C LEU A 587 19.54 -19.25 21.51
N THR A 588 18.52 -20.08 21.34
CA THR A 588 18.12 -21.03 22.38
C THR A 588 19.28 -22.01 22.66
N PRO A 589 19.35 -22.61 23.86
CA PRO A 589 20.39 -23.58 24.17
C PRO A 589 20.43 -24.77 23.20
N GLU A 590 19.28 -25.20 22.68
CA GLU A 590 19.17 -26.27 21.69
C GLU A 590 19.72 -25.83 20.33
N SER A 591 19.34 -24.64 19.83
CA SER A 591 19.84 -24.10 18.57
C SER A 591 21.35 -23.81 18.62
N ALA A 592 21.85 -23.25 19.73
CA ALA A 592 23.27 -23.01 19.93
C ALA A 592 24.11 -24.30 20.00
N ALA A 593 23.53 -25.40 20.47
CA ALA A 593 24.20 -26.71 20.44
C ALA A 593 24.23 -27.29 19.02
N ALA A 594 23.12 -27.18 18.27
CA ALA A 594 23.02 -27.66 16.89
C ALA A 594 24.00 -26.93 15.95
N GLU A 595 24.19 -25.62 16.10
CA GLU A 595 25.18 -24.87 15.31
C GLU A 595 26.61 -25.33 15.56
N ARG A 596 26.96 -25.63 16.83
CA ARG A 596 28.29 -26.13 17.17
C ARG A 596 28.56 -27.50 16.58
N GLU A 597 27.56 -28.39 16.59
CA GLU A 597 27.66 -29.73 16.00
C GLU A 597 27.73 -29.70 14.46
N GLY A 598 27.11 -28.71 13.81
CA GLY A 598 27.17 -28.53 12.35
C GLY A 598 28.45 -27.88 11.84
N ALA A 599 29.20 -27.20 12.70
CA ALA A 599 30.48 -26.55 12.38
C ALA A 599 31.70 -27.47 12.56
N GLU A 600 31.55 -28.60 13.25
CA GLU A 600 32.55 -29.69 13.38
C GLU A 600 32.47 -30.69 12.21
#